data_AF-A0A4Y2PBL7-F1
#
_entry.id   AF-A0A4Y2PBL7-F1
#
_cell.length_a   1.000
_cell.length_b   1.000
_cell.length_c   1.000
_cell.angle_alpha   90.00
_cell.angle_beta   90.00
_cell.angle_gamma   90.00
#
_symmetry.space_group_name_H-M   'P 1'
#
loop_
_entity.id
_entity.type
_entity.pdbx_description
1 polymer ?
#
loop_
_entity_poly.entity_id
_entity_poly.type
_entity_poly.pdbx_seq_one_letter_code
_entity_poly.pdbx_strand_id
1 'polypeptide(L)'
;MLVQKFKSAYTPNQSVTLDESLVALKGLLGWKQYIPTKRARFGLKFFQLCQSESGYIWNSIIYTGKGTIFMEEYEHYGLSTKCVSTLIHELKNNGYLLTTDNFYTSPEVAEILLKYKTDVIGTVSGNRKGLPAEFKTMKLKKGEIKAFQKGKIMVLQWRDKKTLTTLSTIHNAELVLNQENQQPNKSLRNLVRCHILSFPREVSHYSRKKSKKEYLSPDLNRSRLYTAFKKQYPQSNVTRAYYVSVLKEDFPKLKFARPRTDTCNKCDKLNVSVSISASPAEKRIAETQLQLHILKSDEAQDIMRGDTIRSQMPGSSVTVFAMDLQQGAFCSHPNTLTNVLFKAAFLL
;
A
#
# COMPACT_ATOMS: atom_id res chain seq x y z
N MET A 1 -9.40 18.18 -11.00
CA MET A 1 -10.55 17.32 -11.40
C MET A 1 -10.47 15.88 -10.88
N LEU A 2 -9.36 15.15 -11.02
CA LEU A 2 -9.31 13.73 -10.61
C LEU A 2 -9.43 13.48 -9.09
N VAL A 3 -8.60 14.16 -8.29
CA VAL A 3 -8.62 14.04 -6.82
C VAL A 3 -10.00 14.39 -6.25
N GLN A 4 -10.68 15.38 -6.82
CA GLN A 4 -12.04 15.75 -6.39
C GLN A 4 -13.03 14.60 -6.59
N LYS A 5 -12.92 13.84 -7.69
CA LYS A 5 -13.75 12.65 -7.93
C LYS A 5 -13.44 11.53 -6.93
N PHE A 6 -12.18 11.36 -6.52
CA PHE A 6 -11.83 10.38 -5.48
C PHE A 6 -12.48 10.74 -4.15
N LYS A 7 -12.37 12.00 -3.76
CA LYS A 7 -12.97 12.51 -2.53
C LYS A 7 -14.50 12.41 -2.51
N SER A 8 -15.16 12.72 -3.62
CA SER A 8 -16.63 12.67 -3.70
C SER A 8 -17.19 11.25 -3.78
N ALA A 9 -16.41 10.30 -4.30
CA ALA A 9 -16.87 8.93 -4.49
C ALA A 9 -16.86 8.11 -3.19
N TYR A 10 -16.00 8.46 -2.23
CA TYR A 10 -15.79 7.64 -1.04
C TYR A 10 -15.23 8.45 0.13
N THR A 11 -15.80 8.23 1.32
CA THR A 11 -15.27 8.73 2.59
C THR A 11 -14.48 7.61 3.27
N PRO A 12 -13.18 7.80 3.57
CA PRO A 12 -12.36 6.76 4.18
C PRO A 12 -12.75 6.53 5.64
N ASN A 13 -12.61 5.29 6.11
CA ASN A 13 -12.67 4.98 7.54
C ASN A 13 -11.53 5.66 8.30
N GLN A 14 -11.59 5.60 9.63
CA GLN A 14 -10.70 6.32 10.53
C GLN A 14 -9.22 5.97 10.34
N SER A 15 -8.85 4.86 9.68
CA SER A 15 -7.44 4.51 9.44
C SER A 15 -6.99 4.92 8.05
N VAL A 16 -6.05 5.86 7.99
CA VAL A 16 -5.44 6.35 6.75
C VAL A 16 -3.92 6.26 6.80
N THR A 17 -3.29 6.10 5.64
CA THR A 17 -1.85 5.98 5.46
C THR A 17 -1.33 6.98 4.45
N LEU A 18 -0.16 7.55 4.70
CA LEU A 18 0.49 8.48 3.79
C LEU A 18 1.85 7.90 3.35
N ASP A 19 2.02 7.75 2.03
CA ASP A 19 3.22 7.18 1.41
C ASP A 19 3.48 7.81 0.02
N GLU A 20 4.64 7.50 -0.56
CA GLU A 20 5.00 7.88 -1.92
C GLU A 20 4.78 6.77 -2.94
N SER A 21 4.17 7.17 -4.06
CA SER A 21 4.16 6.39 -5.29
C SER A 21 5.02 7.04 -6.37
N LEU A 22 5.57 6.21 -7.26
CA LEU A 22 6.38 6.64 -8.40
C LEU A 22 5.84 5.99 -9.67
N VAL A 23 5.16 6.77 -10.49
CA VAL A 23 4.64 6.31 -11.78
C VAL A 23 5.74 6.46 -12.82
N ALA A 24 6.10 5.35 -13.47
CA ALA A 24 7.16 5.34 -14.47
C ALA A 24 6.86 6.32 -15.61
N LEU A 25 7.81 7.20 -15.92
CA LEU A 25 7.73 8.12 -17.05
C LEU A 25 9.02 8.09 -17.85
N LYS A 26 8.91 7.72 -19.13
CA LYS A 26 10.05 7.65 -20.06
C LYS A 26 10.35 8.99 -20.75
N GLY A 27 9.39 9.92 -20.78
CA GLY A 27 9.52 11.21 -21.44
C GLY A 27 10.52 12.19 -20.80
N LEU A 28 10.77 13.27 -21.53
CA LEU A 28 11.53 14.44 -21.08
C LEU A 28 10.62 15.33 -20.25
N LEU A 29 10.88 15.37 -18.94
CA LEU A 29 10.14 16.21 -18.02
C LEU A 29 11.10 16.71 -16.94
N GLY A 30 11.22 18.04 -16.81
CA GLY A 30 12.23 18.68 -15.96
C GLY A 30 12.13 18.33 -14.48
N TRP A 31 10.93 18.00 -13.99
CA TRP A 31 10.67 17.65 -12.60
C TRP A 31 10.45 16.15 -12.38
N LYS A 32 10.78 15.30 -13.36
CA LYS A 32 10.83 13.85 -13.19
C LYS A 32 11.78 13.48 -12.05
N GLN A 33 11.33 12.62 -11.15
CA GLN A 33 12.11 12.18 -10.01
C GLN A 33 12.91 10.92 -10.30
N TYR A 34 14.14 10.87 -9.79
CA TYR A 34 14.95 9.66 -9.76
C TYR A 34 14.99 9.10 -8.33
N ILE A 35 14.44 7.90 -8.14
CA ILE A 35 14.43 7.18 -6.86
C ILE A 35 15.04 5.78 -7.10
N PRO A 36 16.34 5.59 -6.79
CA PRO A 36 17.06 4.34 -7.09
C PRO A 36 16.42 3.08 -6.50
N THR A 37 15.76 3.23 -5.35
CA THR A 37 15.15 2.13 -4.60
C THR A 37 13.81 1.66 -5.18
N LYS A 38 13.16 2.47 -6.04
CA LYS A 38 11.87 2.12 -6.66
C LYS A 38 12.10 1.44 -8.01
N ARG A 39 11.22 0.51 -8.39
CA ARG A 39 11.34 -0.30 -9.63
C ARG A 39 11.38 0.55 -10.89
N ALA A 40 10.51 1.56 -10.98
CA ALA A 40 10.43 2.47 -12.12
C ALA A 40 11.69 3.34 -12.27
N ARG A 41 12.46 3.52 -11.17
CA ARG A 41 13.63 4.40 -10.97
C ARG A 41 13.42 5.87 -11.36
N PHE A 42 12.90 6.15 -12.54
CA PHE A 42 12.55 7.46 -13.07
C PHE A 42 11.03 7.56 -13.24
N GLY A 43 10.43 8.62 -12.71
CA GLY A 43 8.99 8.77 -12.81
C GLY A 43 8.43 10.03 -12.18
N LEU A 44 7.10 10.12 -12.22
CA LEU A 44 6.33 11.11 -11.52
C LEU A 44 6.13 10.65 -10.08
N LYS A 45 6.61 11.46 -9.14
CA LYS A 45 6.45 11.19 -7.71
C LYS A 45 5.13 11.77 -7.24
N PHE A 46 4.33 10.93 -6.60
CA PHE A 46 3.07 11.30 -5.97
C PHE A 46 3.22 11.14 -4.46
N PHE A 47 2.75 12.14 -3.72
CA PHE A 47 2.37 11.97 -2.33
C PHE A 47 0.92 11.52 -2.30
N GLN A 48 0.61 10.44 -1.58
CA GLN A 48 -0.72 9.84 -1.60
C GLN A 48 -1.22 9.57 -0.19
N LEU A 49 -2.45 10.01 0.08
CA LEU A 49 -3.21 9.65 1.25
C LEU A 49 -4.18 8.54 0.85
N CYS A 50 -3.95 7.36 1.41
CA CYS A 50 -4.63 6.13 1.10
C CYS A 50 -5.41 5.65 2.33
N GLN A 51 -6.59 5.04 2.17
CA GLN A 51 -7.25 4.32 3.25
C GLN A 51 -6.44 3.05 3.56
N SER A 52 -6.12 2.81 4.83
CA SER A 52 -5.18 1.76 5.23
C SER A 52 -5.61 0.35 4.84
N GLU A 53 -6.91 0.07 4.92
CA GLU A 53 -7.46 -1.27 4.71
C GLU A 53 -7.61 -1.61 3.22
N SER A 54 -8.28 -0.74 2.48
CA SER A 54 -8.58 -0.96 1.05
C SER A 54 -7.44 -0.58 0.12
N GLY A 55 -6.53 0.29 0.56
CA GLY A 55 -5.52 0.93 -0.31
C GLY A 55 -6.12 1.99 -1.24
N TYR A 56 -7.37 2.41 -1.02
CA TYR A 56 -8.02 3.43 -1.84
C TYR A 56 -7.31 4.77 -1.71
N ILE A 57 -6.87 5.35 -2.83
CA ILE A 57 -6.29 6.69 -2.87
C ILE A 57 -7.41 7.71 -2.72
N TRP A 58 -7.43 8.39 -1.57
CA TRP A 58 -8.42 9.41 -1.29
C TRP A 58 -7.93 10.81 -1.69
N ASN A 59 -6.66 11.14 -1.43
CA ASN A 59 -6.06 12.41 -1.81
C ASN A 59 -4.64 12.21 -2.35
N SER A 60 -4.18 13.09 -3.25
CA SER A 60 -2.83 13.01 -3.80
C SER A 60 -2.32 14.37 -4.27
N ILE A 61 -1.00 14.57 -4.12
CA ILE A 61 -0.25 15.72 -4.62
C ILE A 61 0.87 15.21 -5.54
N ILE A 62 1.01 15.83 -6.71
CA ILE A 62 2.13 15.58 -7.62
C ILE A 62 3.32 16.40 -7.16
N TYR A 63 4.45 15.76 -6.93
CA TYR A 63 5.69 16.46 -6.59
C TYR A 63 6.38 16.99 -7.85
N THR A 64 6.41 18.31 -7.99
CA THR A 64 7.03 19.04 -9.11
C THR A 64 8.31 19.77 -8.70
N GLY A 65 8.87 19.43 -7.54
CA GLY A 65 10.02 20.15 -6.96
C GLY A 65 9.58 21.46 -6.29
N LYS A 66 10.23 22.57 -6.62
CA LYS A 66 9.93 23.89 -6.03
C LYS A 66 8.52 24.40 -6.38
N GLY A 67 7.97 24.00 -7.52
CA GLY A 67 6.61 24.38 -7.93
C GLY A 67 5.50 23.49 -7.36
N THR A 68 5.79 22.69 -6.31
CA THR A 68 4.77 21.81 -5.73
C THR A 68 3.76 22.67 -4.98
N ILE A 69 2.49 22.56 -5.34
CA ILE A 69 1.41 23.34 -4.76
C ILE A 69 0.94 22.65 -3.48
N PHE A 70 1.04 23.36 -2.35
CA PHE A 70 0.51 22.98 -1.04
C PHE A 70 -0.53 24.02 -0.62
N MET A 71 -1.24 23.77 0.48
CA MET A 71 -2.12 24.79 1.05
C MET A 71 -1.29 25.93 1.65
N GLU A 72 -1.73 27.16 1.37
CA GLU A 72 -1.07 28.41 1.77
C GLU A 72 -0.89 28.50 3.29
N GLU A 73 -1.86 28.01 4.06
CA GLU A 73 -1.82 27.97 5.54
C GLU A 73 -0.65 27.16 6.13
N TYR A 74 0.06 26.38 5.31
CA TYR A 74 1.21 25.58 5.75
C TYR A 74 2.53 26.00 5.11
N GLU A 75 2.56 27.09 4.32
CA GLU A 75 3.71 27.44 3.50
C GLU A 75 4.97 27.77 4.31
N HIS A 76 4.86 28.16 5.57
CA HIS A 76 5.97 28.39 6.48
C HIS A 76 6.64 27.11 7.01
N TYR A 77 6.03 25.94 6.85
CA TYR A 77 6.58 24.68 7.35
C TYR A 77 7.57 24.01 6.39
N GLY A 78 8.28 22.99 6.87
CA GLY A 78 9.10 22.13 6.00
C GLY A 78 8.25 21.25 5.06
N LEU A 79 8.85 20.78 3.96
CA LEU A 79 8.18 19.96 2.92
C LEU A 79 7.36 18.78 3.49
N SER A 80 7.91 18.08 4.48
CA SER A 80 7.25 16.95 5.14
C SER A 80 5.93 17.37 5.80
N THR A 81 5.99 18.39 6.66
CA THR A 81 4.83 18.95 7.35
C THR A 81 3.82 19.56 6.38
N LYS A 82 4.28 20.32 5.35
CA LYS A 82 3.41 20.83 4.28
C LYS A 82 2.59 19.71 3.63
N CYS A 83 3.27 18.62 3.28
CA CYS A 83 2.68 17.49 2.59
C CYS A 83 1.63 16.80 3.46
N VAL A 84 1.98 16.44 4.70
CA VAL A 84 1.05 15.77 5.64
C VAL A 84 -0.17 16.65 5.89
N SER A 85 0.05 17.90 6.28
CA SER A 85 -1.02 18.80 6.70
C SER A 85 -1.95 19.18 5.54
N THR A 86 -1.41 19.30 4.32
CA THR A 86 -2.22 19.54 3.10
C THR A 86 -3.07 18.33 2.75
N LEU A 87 -2.49 17.12 2.76
CA LEU A 87 -3.19 15.91 2.33
C LEU A 87 -4.34 15.55 3.26
N ILE A 88 -4.17 15.73 4.57
CA ILE A 88 -5.16 15.38 5.58
C ILE A 88 -6.11 16.52 5.95
N HIS A 89 -5.93 17.72 5.38
CA HIS A 89 -6.63 18.93 5.77
C HIS A 89 -8.15 18.77 5.86
N GLU A 90 -8.74 18.13 4.86
CA GLU A 90 -10.18 17.93 4.76
C GLU A 90 -10.72 16.83 5.69
N LEU A 91 -9.85 16.06 6.34
CA LEU A 91 -10.20 15.05 7.34
C LEU A 91 -9.96 15.52 8.79
N LYS A 92 -9.56 16.78 8.98
CA LYS A 92 -9.37 17.37 10.31
C LYS A 92 -10.63 17.24 11.17
N ASN A 93 -10.43 17.15 12.48
CA ASN A 93 -11.44 17.13 13.54
C ASN A 93 -12.38 15.91 13.57
N ASN A 94 -12.08 14.88 12.77
CA ASN A 94 -12.94 13.70 12.62
C ASN A 94 -12.40 12.43 13.30
N GLY A 95 -11.33 12.51 14.11
CA GLY A 95 -10.85 11.36 14.88
C GLY A 95 -10.09 10.32 14.05
N TYR A 96 -9.36 10.75 13.01
CA TYR A 96 -8.59 9.84 12.17
C TYR A 96 -7.29 9.40 12.84
N LEU A 97 -6.82 8.21 12.46
CA LEU A 97 -5.50 7.67 12.75
C LEU A 97 -4.67 7.63 11.47
N LEU A 98 -3.63 8.47 11.43
CA LEU A 98 -2.69 8.56 10.33
C LEU A 98 -1.45 7.67 10.57
N THR A 99 -1.20 6.75 9.65
CA THR A 99 0.03 5.96 9.63
C THR A 99 1.02 6.51 8.60
N THR A 100 2.26 6.76 9.00
CA THR A 100 3.27 7.38 8.13
C THR A 100 4.64 6.72 8.19
N ASP A 101 5.43 6.87 7.12
CA ASP A 101 6.86 6.53 7.13
C ASP A 101 7.73 7.68 7.67
N ASN A 102 9.01 7.38 7.91
CA ASN A 102 10.01 8.26 8.49
C ASN A 102 10.07 9.65 7.85
N PHE A 103 9.92 9.76 6.53
CA PHE A 103 9.96 11.07 5.87
C PHE A 103 8.89 12.04 6.40
N TYR A 104 7.71 11.53 6.76
CA TYR A 104 6.54 12.29 7.18
C TYR A 104 6.42 12.45 8.69
N THR A 105 6.99 11.51 9.45
CA THR A 105 6.84 11.50 10.89
C THR A 105 7.80 12.48 11.56
N SER A 106 7.26 13.38 12.37
CA SER A 106 8.03 14.26 13.26
C SER A 106 7.21 14.70 14.47
N PRO A 107 7.86 15.13 15.57
CA PRO A 107 7.14 15.73 16.70
C PRO A 107 6.29 16.94 16.30
N GLU A 108 6.79 17.80 15.41
CA GLU A 108 6.04 18.96 14.88
C GLU A 108 4.73 18.52 14.19
N VAL A 109 4.80 17.50 13.33
CA VAL A 109 3.61 16.94 12.67
C VAL A 109 2.64 16.35 13.69
N ALA A 110 3.12 15.62 14.68
CA ALA A 110 2.27 15.03 15.71
C ALA A 110 1.54 16.12 16.53
N GLU A 111 2.23 17.18 16.94
CA GLU A 111 1.63 18.30 17.66
C GLU A 111 0.56 19.03 16.82
N ILE A 112 0.78 19.19 15.50
CA ILE A 112 -0.21 19.80 14.59
C ILE A 112 -1.43 18.90 14.43
N LEU A 113 -1.24 17.59 14.20
CA LEU A 113 -2.35 16.67 13.98
C LEU A 113 -3.22 16.49 15.22
N LEU A 114 -2.60 16.49 16.41
CA LEU A 114 -3.35 16.42 17.67
C LEU A 114 -4.28 17.62 17.89
N LYS A 115 -3.88 18.84 17.44
CA LYS A 115 -4.78 20.02 17.47
C LYS A 115 -6.03 19.81 16.61
N TYR A 116 -5.94 18.99 15.58
CA TYR A 116 -7.04 18.66 14.68
C TYR A 116 -7.71 17.32 15.01
N LYS A 117 -7.62 16.84 16.26
CA LYS A 117 -8.16 15.54 16.69
C LYS A 117 -7.78 14.38 15.77
N THR A 118 -6.55 14.40 15.27
CA THR A 118 -5.99 13.32 14.45
C THR A 118 -4.81 12.71 15.18
N ASP A 119 -4.88 11.41 15.38
CA ASP A 119 -3.78 10.63 15.93
C ASP A 119 -2.82 10.20 14.82
N VAL A 120 -1.55 10.04 15.16
CA VAL A 120 -0.47 9.62 14.26
C VAL A 120 0.36 8.49 14.85
N ILE A 121 0.75 7.55 13.99
CA ILE A 121 1.76 6.52 14.24
C ILE A 121 2.72 6.50 13.06
N GLY A 122 4.02 6.42 13.33
CA GLY A 122 4.98 6.23 12.27
C GLY A 122 6.37 5.90 12.75
N THR A 123 7.22 5.44 11.83
CA THR A 123 8.66 5.38 12.07
C THR A 123 9.21 6.79 12.08
N VAL A 124 10.24 7.08 12.88
CA VAL A 124 10.90 8.39 12.91
C VAL A 124 12.41 8.21 12.99
N SER A 125 13.17 9.10 12.34
CA SER A 125 14.62 9.13 12.47
C SER A 125 15.00 9.60 13.88
N GLY A 126 15.92 8.90 14.55
CA GLY A 126 16.44 9.33 15.86
C GLY A 126 17.12 10.71 15.83
N ASN A 127 17.49 11.19 14.64
CA ASN A 127 18.08 12.52 14.42
C ASN A 127 17.04 13.58 14.04
N ARG A 128 15.73 13.26 14.11
CA ARG A 128 14.65 14.18 13.72
C ARG A 128 14.61 15.37 14.69
N LYS A 129 14.47 16.58 14.14
CA LYS A 129 14.29 17.82 14.92
C LYS A 129 13.12 17.67 15.89
N GLY A 130 13.30 18.13 17.13
CA GLY A 130 12.30 18.06 18.19
C GLY A 130 12.36 16.79 19.05
N LEU A 131 13.20 15.81 18.68
CA LEU A 131 13.49 14.67 19.55
C LEU A 131 14.61 15.00 20.56
N PRO A 132 14.57 14.43 21.77
CA PRO A 132 15.67 14.48 22.72
C PRO A 132 16.99 14.00 22.11
N ALA A 133 18.11 14.67 22.43
CA ALA A 133 19.42 14.38 21.86
C ALA A 133 19.90 12.95 22.18
N GLU A 134 19.38 12.35 23.26
CA GLU A 134 19.62 10.97 23.66
C GLU A 134 19.27 9.98 22.55
N PHE A 135 18.22 10.21 21.76
CA PHE A 135 17.85 9.29 20.65
C PHE A 135 18.91 9.23 19.54
N LYS A 136 19.73 10.27 19.41
CA LYS A 136 20.82 10.36 18.42
C LYS A 136 22.13 9.76 18.94
N THR A 137 22.45 9.98 20.20
CA THR A 137 23.77 9.60 20.77
C THR A 137 23.77 8.21 21.40
N MET A 138 22.62 7.75 21.88
CA MET A 138 22.54 6.55 22.70
C MET A 138 22.57 5.27 21.87
N LYS A 139 23.43 4.33 22.29
CA LYS A 139 23.51 2.98 21.72
C LYS A 139 22.80 2.00 22.65
N LEU A 140 21.59 1.58 22.27
CA LEU A 140 20.87 0.50 22.95
C LEU A 140 21.58 -0.85 22.78
N LYS A 141 21.46 -1.75 23.76
CA LYS A 141 21.76 -3.18 23.58
C LYS A 141 20.60 -3.89 22.89
N LYS A 142 20.85 -5.08 22.36
CA LYS A 142 19.80 -5.89 21.72
C LYS A 142 18.74 -6.26 22.77
N GLY A 143 17.47 -6.02 22.44
CA GLY A 143 16.33 -6.24 23.34
C GLY A 143 16.03 -5.08 24.27
N GLU A 144 16.90 -4.06 24.36
CA GLU A 144 16.61 -2.87 25.15
C GLU A 144 15.60 -1.97 24.43
N ILE A 145 14.70 -1.40 25.24
CA ILE A 145 13.65 -0.46 24.82
C ILE A 145 13.79 0.79 25.67
N LYS A 146 13.65 1.96 25.03
CA LYS A 146 13.53 3.25 25.71
C LYS A 146 12.35 4.01 25.12
N ALA A 147 11.55 4.58 25.99
CA ALA A 147 10.42 5.40 25.60
C ALA A 147 10.53 6.76 26.31
N PHE A 148 10.19 7.82 25.57
CA PHE A 148 10.01 9.16 26.09
C PHE A 148 8.59 9.59 25.76
N GLN A 149 7.93 10.25 26.69
CA GLN A 149 6.55 10.71 26.51
C GLN A 149 6.44 12.18 26.87
N LYS A 150 5.80 12.95 25.99
CA LYS A 150 5.43 14.35 26.20
C LYS A 150 3.93 14.48 25.94
N GLY A 151 3.15 14.53 27.01
CA GLY A 151 1.69 14.49 26.92
C GLY A 151 1.21 13.24 26.21
N LYS A 152 0.44 13.41 25.12
CA LYS A 152 -0.07 12.29 24.29
C LYS A 152 0.97 11.74 23.31
N ILE A 153 2.09 12.44 23.07
CA ILE A 153 3.11 12.01 22.11
C ILE A 153 4.13 11.11 22.82
N MET A 154 4.21 9.84 22.40
CA MET A 154 5.22 8.89 22.82
C MET A 154 6.21 8.64 21.67
N VAL A 155 7.50 8.61 22.00
CA VAL A 155 8.57 8.17 21.10
C VAL A 155 9.25 6.97 21.74
N LEU A 156 9.24 5.84 21.03
CA LEU A 156 9.80 4.58 21.49
C LEU A 156 10.93 4.16 20.55
N GLN A 157 12.09 3.88 21.12
CA GLN A 157 13.25 3.35 20.44
C GLN A 157 13.59 1.96 20.98
N TRP A 158 13.74 0.98 20.09
CA TRP A 158 14.18 -0.36 20.44
C TRP A 158 15.29 -0.82 19.51
N ARG A 159 16.07 -1.79 19.96
CA ARG A 159 17.10 -2.42 19.13
C ARG A 159 16.94 -3.92 19.07
N ASP A 160 16.70 -4.44 17.87
CA ASP A 160 16.93 -5.85 17.55
C ASP A 160 18.23 -5.97 16.73
N LYS A 161 18.16 -6.24 15.42
CA LYS A 161 19.33 -6.18 14.52
C LYS A 161 19.75 -4.75 14.22
N LYS A 162 18.76 -3.86 14.08
CA LYS A 162 18.94 -2.41 13.89
C LYS A 162 18.09 -1.68 14.92
N THR A 163 18.51 -0.47 15.25
CA THR A 163 17.72 0.43 16.08
C THR A 163 16.56 0.97 15.26
N LEU A 164 15.33 0.81 15.73
CA LEU A 164 14.15 1.46 15.18
C LEU A 164 13.62 2.46 16.19
N THR A 165 13.23 3.64 15.72
CA THR A 165 12.53 4.64 16.52
C THR A 165 11.16 4.86 15.90
N THR A 166 10.14 4.90 16.75
CA THR A 166 8.73 5.06 16.38
C THR A 166 8.13 6.20 17.19
N LEU A 167 7.25 6.97 16.57
CA LEU A 167 6.44 7.97 17.22
C LEU A 167 4.99 7.50 17.17
N SER A 168 4.30 7.62 18.28
CA SER A 168 2.91 7.24 18.43
C SER A 168 2.19 8.22 19.34
N THR A 169 0.92 8.47 19.04
CA THR A 169 0.02 9.27 19.88
C THR A 169 -1.07 8.46 20.58
N ILE A 170 -1.23 7.18 20.24
CA ILE A 170 -2.27 6.33 20.86
C ILE A 170 -1.71 5.35 21.89
N HIS A 171 -0.45 4.92 21.72
CA HIS A 171 0.17 3.91 22.57
C HIS A 171 0.87 4.53 23.77
N ASN A 172 0.83 3.81 24.89
CA ASN A 172 1.63 4.04 26.08
C ASN A 172 2.83 3.08 26.11
N ALA A 173 3.81 3.35 27.00
CA ALA A 173 5.03 2.56 27.13
C ALA A 173 4.84 1.19 27.82
N GLU A 174 3.65 0.61 27.75
CA GLU A 174 3.37 -0.70 28.35
C GLU A 174 3.97 -1.82 27.50
N LEU A 175 4.86 -2.58 28.13
CA LEU A 175 5.52 -3.73 27.53
C LEU A 175 4.63 -4.97 27.65
N VAL A 176 4.02 -5.39 26.56
CA VAL A 176 3.41 -6.73 26.48
C VAL A 176 4.49 -7.73 26.09
N LEU A 177 4.93 -8.55 27.05
CA LEU A 177 5.78 -9.71 26.80
C LEU A 177 4.98 -10.73 25.98
N ASN A 178 5.27 -10.86 24.69
CA ASN A 178 4.79 -12.00 23.92
C ASN A 178 5.52 -13.25 24.40
N GLN A 179 4.84 -14.08 25.17
CA GLN A 179 5.27 -15.44 25.42
C GLN A 179 5.21 -16.23 24.09
N GLU A 180 6.31 -16.94 23.81
CA GLU A 180 6.47 -17.99 22.79
C GLU A 180 6.79 -17.58 21.34
N ASN A 181 8.09 -17.43 21.07
CA ASN A 181 8.69 -17.94 19.84
C ASN A 181 9.35 -19.30 20.13
N GLN A 182 8.54 -20.34 20.38
CA GLN A 182 9.02 -21.72 20.30
C GLN A 182 8.83 -22.23 18.87
N GLN A 183 9.84 -22.90 18.32
CA GLN A 183 9.79 -23.48 16.96
C GLN A 183 8.59 -24.42 16.82
N PRO A 184 7.67 -24.23 15.84
CA PRO A 184 6.49 -25.07 15.75
C PRO A 184 6.82 -26.49 15.27
N ASN A 185 6.40 -27.44 16.10
CA ASN A 185 6.42 -28.90 16.04
C ASN A 185 6.29 -29.50 14.61
N LYS A 186 7.01 -30.60 14.32
CA LYS A 186 7.07 -31.32 13.02
C LYS A 186 5.68 -31.69 12.47
N SER A 187 4.68 -31.82 13.34
CA SER A 187 3.26 -32.07 13.01
C SER A 187 2.59 -30.90 12.27
N LEU A 188 2.85 -29.64 12.67
CA LEU A 188 2.23 -28.44 12.07
C LEU A 188 2.74 -28.18 10.64
N ARG A 189 4.03 -28.44 10.40
CA ARG A 189 4.64 -28.31 9.07
C ARG A 189 3.97 -29.27 8.06
N ASN A 190 3.67 -30.50 8.49
CA ASN A 190 2.99 -31.48 7.64
C ASN A 190 1.55 -31.08 7.30
N LEU A 191 0.81 -30.51 8.26
CA LEU A 191 -0.55 -30.01 8.02
C LEU A 191 -0.57 -28.93 6.93
N VAL A 192 0.37 -27.98 7.00
CA VAL A 192 0.53 -26.93 5.98
C VAL A 192 0.91 -27.51 4.63
N ARG A 193 1.82 -28.49 4.59
CA ARG A 193 2.23 -29.17 3.34
C ARG A 193 1.06 -29.87 2.67
N CYS A 194 0.26 -30.63 3.42
CA CYS A 194 -0.92 -31.34 2.90
C CYS A 194 -1.92 -30.37 2.28
N HIS A 195 -2.18 -29.23 2.92
CA HIS A 195 -3.04 -28.19 2.38
C HIS A 195 -2.48 -27.57 1.09
N ILE A 196 -1.17 -27.29 1.01
CA ILE A 196 -0.59 -26.73 -0.23
C ILE A 196 -0.64 -27.75 -1.39
N LEU A 197 -0.50 -29.04 -1.09
CA LEU A 197 -0.56 -30.13 -2.05
C LEU A 197 -1.98 -30.40 -2.59
N SER A 198 -3.04 -29.96 -1.90
CA SER A 198 -4.42 -30.19 -2.35
C SER A 198 -4.86 -29.30 -3.51
N PHE A 199 -4.08 -28.27 -3.87
CA PHE A 199 -4.40 -27.39 -4.99
C PHE A 199 -3.88 -27.96 -6.33
N PRO A 200 -4.68 -27.93 -7.40
CA PRO A 200 -4.23 -28.37 -8.72
C PRO A 200 -3.07 -27.50 -9.23
N ARG A 201 -2.14 -28.14 -9.93
CA ARG A 201 -0.93 -27.49 -10.46
C ARG A 201 -0.95 -27.49 -11.97
N GLU A 202 -0.67 -26.34 -12.54
CA GLU A 202 -0.43 -26.18 -13.97
C GLU A 202 1.06 -26.26 -14.25
N VAL A 203 1.42 -27.05 -15.26
CA VAL A 203 2.77 -27.10 -15.81
C VAL A 203 2.81 -26.13 -17.00
N SER A 204 3.91 -25.40 -17.18
CA SER A 204 4.03 -24.47 -18.31
C SER A 204 3.91 -25.21 -19.65
N HIS A 205 2.83 -24.94 -20.41
CA HIS A 205 2.50 -25.59 -21.69
C HIS A 205 3.16 -24.91 -22.92
N TYR A 206 4.23 -24.12 -22.77
CA TYR A 206 4.93 -23.53 -23.92
C TYR A 206 6.45 -23.69 -23.84
N SER A 207 6.99 -24.13 -24.97
CA SER A 207 8.38 -24.45 -25.30
C SER A 207 9.43 -23.76 -24.47
N ARG A 208 10.06 -24.52 -23.56
CA ARG A 208 11.45 -24.37 -23.11
C ARG A 208 11.79 -25.58 -22.24
N LYS A 209 12.62 -26.50 -22.74
CA LYS A 209 13.18 -27.70 -22.06
C LYS A 209 14.02 -27.39 -20.78
N LYS A 210 13.86 -26.23 -20.13
CA LYS A 210 14.75 -25.71 -19.07
C LYS A 210 14.08 -25.34 -17.74
N SER A 211 12.76 -25.41 -17.58
CA SER A 211 12.08 -24.99 -16.33
C SER A 211 11.23 -26.09 -15.70
N LYS A 212 11.57 -26.50 -14.47
CA LYS A 212 10.77 -27.41 -13.61
C LYS A 212 9.80 -26.62 -12.69
N LYS A 213 9.23 -25.52 -13.17
CA LYS A 213 8.33 -24.66 -12.36
C LYS A 213 6.89 -25.15 -12.47
N GLU A 214 6.19 -25.13 -11.35
CA GLU A 214 4.77 -25.46 -11.24
C GLU A 214 4.00 -24.19 -10.88
N TYR A 215 2.80 -24.04 -11.42
CA TYR A 215 1.97 -22.85 -11.24
C TYR A 215 0.65 -23.18 -10.57
N LEU A 216 0.30 -22.39 -9.56
CA LEU A 216 -1.06 -22.31 -9.02
C LEU A 216 -1.87 -21.28 -9.81
N SER A 217 -3.19 -21.42 -9.80
CA SER A 217 -4.13 -20.50 -10.46
C SER A 217 -3.78 -19.01 -10.21
N PRO A 218 -3.96 -18.13 -11.21
CA PRO A 218 -3.72 -16.69 -11.08
C PRO A 218 -4.64 -16.02 -10.05
N ASP A 219 -5.78 -16.63 -9.72
CA ASP A 219 -6.69 -16.16 -8.67
C ASP A 219 -6.20 -16.47 -7.26
N LEU A 220 -5.21 -17.36 -7.11
CA LEU A 220 -4.61 -17.66 -5.83
C LEU A 220 -3.46 -16.70 -5.54
N ASN A 221 -3.30 -16.37 -4.26
CA ASN A 221 -2.12 -15.69 -3.75
C ASN A 221 -1.83 -16.21 -2.34
N ARG A 222 -0.69 -15.82 -1.77
CA ARG A 222 -0.27 -16.25 -0.43
C ARG A 222 -1.32 -15.98 0.66
N SER A 223 -2.05 -14.88 0.53
CA SER A 223 -3.11 -14.52 1.47
C SER A 223 -4.31 -15.45 1.31
N ARG A 224 -4.79 -15.63 0.07
CA ARG A 224 -5.94 -16.49 -0.22
C ARG A 224 -5.69 -17.96 0.15
N LEU A 225 -4.47 -18.46 -0.08
CA LEU A 225 -4.06 -19.78 0.39
C LEU A 225 -4.11 -19.90 1.92
N TYR A 226 -3.62 -18.89 2.64
CA TYR A 226 -3.69 -18.91 4.11
C TYR A 226 -5.13 -18.78 4.62
N THR A 227 -5.96 -17.96 3.97
CA THR A 227 -7.39 -17.86 4.30
C THR A 227 -8.10 -19.19 4.09
N ALA A 228 -7.82 -19.88 2.97
CA ALA A 228 -8.34 -21.23 2.72
C ALA A 228 -7.86 -22.23 3.79
N PHE A 229 -6.59 -22.15 4.17
CA PHE A 229 -6.02 -22.98 5.23
C PHE A 229 -6.72 -22.78 6.57
N LYS A 230 -6.95 -21.51 6.98
CA LYS A 230 -7.67 -21.19 8.22
C LYS A 230 -9.13 -21.61 8.18
N LYS A 231 -9.77 -21.60 7.01
CA LYS A 231 -11.13 -22.10 6.83
C LYS A 231 -11.20 -23.63 7.00
N GLN A 232 -10.18 -24.35 6.49
CA GLN A 232 -10.11 -25.81 6.62
C GLN A 232 -9.62 -26.28 8.00
N TYR A 233 -8.77 -25.50 8.66
CA TYR A 233 -8.21 -25.82 9.98
C TYR A 233 -8.37 -24.64 10.97
N PRO A 234 -9.60 -24.36 11.45
CA PRO A 234 -9.87 -23.20 12.32
C PRO A 234 -9.09 -23.22 13.63
N GLN A 235 -8.91 -24.42 14.21
CA GLN A 235 -8.23 -24.65 15.49
C GLN A 235 -6.70 -24.62 15.39
N SER A 236 -6.14 -24.46 14.18
CA SER A 236 -4.68 -24.43 14.01
C SER A 236 -4.07 -23.14 14.59
N ASN A 237 -3.00 -23.25 15.36
CA ASN A 237 -2.20 -22.10 15.83
C ASN A 237 -1.21 -21.58 14.76
N VAL A 238 -1.30 -22.06 13.52
CA VAL A 238 -0.42 -21.63 12.42
C VAL A 238 -0.67 -20.16 12.08
N THR A 239 0.40 -19.37 12.18
CA THR A 239 0.40 -17.97 11.74
C THR A 239 0.59 -17.88 10.22
N ARG A 240 0.13 -16.78 9.61
CA ARG A 240 0.35 -16.50 8.18
C ARG A 240 1.83 -16.50 7.82
N ALA A 241 2.68 -15.98 8.70
CA ALA A 241 4.13 -15.93 8.49
C ALA A 241 4.73 -17.34 8.40
N TYR A 242 4.34 -18.24 9.32
CA TYR A 242 4.76 -19.64 9.30
C TYR A 242 4.22 -20.38 8.07
N TYR A 243 2.95 -20.18 7.71
CA TYR A 243 2.39 -20.77 6.50
C TYR A 243 3.19 -20.37 5.24
N VAL A 244 3.55 -19.08 5.15
CA VAL A 244 4.34 -18.55 4.04
C VAL A 244 5.80 -19.03 4.07
N SER A 245 6.40 -19.26 5.24
CA SER A 245 7.76 -19.83 5.32
C SER A 245 7.76 -21.27 4.80
N VAL A 246 6.80 -22.10 5.22
CA VAL A 246 6.63 -23.47 4.71
C VAL A 246 6.42 -23.47 3.20
N LEU A 247 5.54 -22.60 2.67
CA LEU A 247 5.34 -22.48 1.21
C LEU A 247 6.63 -22.14 0.46
N LYS A 248 7.51 -21.30 1.03
CA LYS A 248 8.77 -20.89 0.38
C LYS A 248 9.86 -21.95 0.50
N GLU A 249 10.00 -22.54 1.68
CA GLU A 249 11.05 -23.52 2.00
C GLU A 249 10.77 -24.88 1.34
N ASP A 250 9.52 -25.34 1.43
CA ASP A 250 9.14 -26.68 0.99
C ASP A 250 8.71 -26.72 -0.48
N PHE A 251 8.25 -25.59 -1.04
CA PHE A 251 7.79 -25.49 -2.43
C PHE A 251 8.48 -24.33 -3.20
N PRO A 252 9.83 -24.31 -3.27
CA PRO A 252 10.58 -23.17 -3.85
C PRO A 252 10.30 -22.93 -5.35
N LYS A 253 9.88 -23.99 -6.06
CA LYS A 253 9.56 -24.00 -7.49
C LYS A 253 8.12 -23.63 -7.81
N LEU A 254 7.25 -23.58 -6.80
CA LEU A 254 5.83 -23.25 -6.96
C LEU A 254 5.66 -21.74 -7.08
N LYS A 255 4.95 -21.30 -8.13
CA LYS A 255 4.63 -19.89 -8.40
C LYS A 255 3.14 -19.73 -8.63
N PHE A 256 2.66 -18.50 -8.57
CA PHE A 256 1.31 -18.18 -9.05
C PHE A 256 1.42 -17.84 -10.53
N ALA A 257 0.51 -18.37 -11.35
CA ALA A 257 0.42 -18.01 -12.74
C ALA A 257 0.23 -16.50 -12.88
N ARG A 258 0.86 -15.90 -13.89
CA ARG A 258 0.63 -14.49 -14.20
C ARG A 258 -0.58 -14.39 -15.13
N PRO A 259 -1.50 -13.44 -14.91
CA PRO A 259 -2.51 -13.10 -15.91
C PRO A 259 -1.82 -12.79 -17.25
N ARG A 260 -2.45 -13.14 -18.37
CA ARG A 260 -1.99 -12.73 -19.71
C ARG A 260 -2.04 -11.20 -19.76
N THR A 261 -0.99 -10.58 -20.30
CA THR A 261 -0.72 -9.14 -20.12
C THR A 261 -1.42 -8.21 -21.10
N ASP A 262 -2.17 -8.74 -22.07
CA ASP A 262 -2.80 -7.95 -23.15
C ASP A 262 -4.35 -8.03 -23.13
N THR A 263 -4.95 -8.37 -22.00
CA THR A 263 -6.41 -8.47 -21.92
C THR A 263 -6.97 -7.68 -20.75
N CYS A 264 -8.05 -6.93 -21.00
CA CYS A 264 -8.75 -6.21 -19.95
C CYS A 264 -9.46 -7.22 -19.04
N ASN A 265 -9.02 -7.33 -17.78
CA ASN A 265 -9.61 -8.25 -16.79
C ASN A 265 -11.13 -8.12 -16.66
N LYS A 266 -11.68 -6.90 -16.86
CA LYS A 266 -13.13 -6.67 -16.80
C LYS A 266 -13.82 -7.21 -18.05
N CYS A 267 -13.26 -6.98 -19.23
CA CYS A 267 -13.72 -7.60 -20.48
C CYS A 267 -13.64 -9.12 -20.39
N ASP A 268 -12.55 -9.69 -19.90
CA ASP A 268 -12.38 -11.14 -19.78
C ASP A 268 -13.44 -11.75 -18.87
N LYS A 269 -13.68 -11.16 -17.70
CA LYS A 269 -14.73 -11.61 -16.77
C LYS A 269 -16.12 -11.51 -17.37
N LEU A 270 -16.42 -10.41 -18.04
CA LEU A 270 -17.73 -10.20 -18.67
C LEU A 270 -17.92 -11.16 -19.84
N ASN A 271 -16.91 -11.36 -20.69
CA ASN A 271 -16.93 -12.33 -21.78
C ASN A 271 -17.14 -13.77 -21.28
N VAL A 272 -16.46 -14.14 -20.19
CA VAL A 272 -16.67 -15.43 -19.52
C VAL A 272 -18.09 -15.53 -18.94
N SER A 273 -18.62 -14.46 -18.35
CA SER A 273 -20.01 -14.47 -17.85
C SER A 273 -21.03 -14.61 -18.99
N VAL A 274 -20.81 -13.95 -20.13
CA VAL A 274 -21.68 -14.06 -21.32
C VAL A 274 -21.66 -15.48 -21.89
N SER A 275 -20.51 -16.16 -21.85
CA SER A 275 -20.38 -17.52 -22.37
C SER A 275 -20.93 -18.61 -21.43
N ILE A 276 -20.87 -18.41 -20.11
CA ILE A 276 -21.32 -19.39 -19.10
C ILE A 276 -22.81 -19.23 -18.73
N SER A 277 -23.41 -18.05 -18.97
CA SER A 277 -24.80 -17.75 -18.57
C SER A 277 -25.81 -18.73 -19.17
N ALA A 278 -26.52 -19.46 -18.31
CA ALA A 278 -27.61 -20.36 -18.71
C ALA A 278 -28.95 -19.61 -18.93
N SER A 279 -29.15 -18.49 -18.24
CA SER A 279 -30.37 -17.66 -18.33
C SER A 279 -30.24 -16.57 -19.41
N PRO A 280 -31.24 -16.42 -20.31
CA PRO A 280 -31.27 -15.33 -21.29
C PRO A 280 -31.31 -13.92 -20.69
N ALA A 281 -31.74 -13.78 -19.44
CA ALA A 281 -31.77 -12.48 -18.75
C ALA A 281 -30.38 -12.09 -18.23
N GLU A 282 -29.67 -13.03 -17.60
CA GLU A 282 -28.31 -12.81 -17.09
C GLU A 282 -27.33 -12.51 -18.22
N LYS A 283 -27.47 -13.24 -19.34
CA LYS A 283 -26.67 -12.99 -20.55
C LYS A 283 -26.83 -11.56 -21.07
N ARG A 284 -28.07 -11.07 -21.18
CA ARG A 284 -28.36 -9.69 -21.62
C ARG A 284 -27.78 -8.64 -20.66
N ILE A 285 -27.83 -8.88 -19.36
CA ILE A 285 -27.22 -7.97 -18.37
C ILE A 285 -25.70 -7.92 -18.55
N ALA A 286 -25.05 -9.07 -18.68
CA ALA A 286 -23.61 -9.15 -18.89
C ALA A 286 -23.16 -8.51 -20.22
N GLU A 287 -23.91 -8.73 -21.31
CA GLU A 287 -23.69 -8.08 -22.62
C GLU A 287 -23.83 -6.56 -22.52
N THR A 288 -24.89 -6.08 -21.86
CA THR A 288 -25.10 -4.63 -21.65
C THR A 288 -23.95 -4.03 -20.84
N GLN A 289 -23.50 -4.70 -19.78
CA GLN A 289 -22.37 -4.26 -18.96
C GLN A 289 -21.06 -4.24 -19.75
N LEU A 290 -20.85 -5.18 -20.66
CA LEU A 290 -19.69 -5.23 -21.55
C LEU A 290 -19.73 -4.06 -22.54
N GLN A 291 -20.85 -3.82 -23.21
CA GLN A 291 -21.00 -2.68 -24.12
C GLN A 291 -20.78 -1.34 -23.41
N LEU A 292 -21.40 -1.15 -22.24
CA LEU A 292 -21.19 0.05 -21.42
C LEU A 292 -19.72 0.23 -21.01
N HIS A 293 -19.00 -0.86 -20.74
CA HIS A 293 -17.58 -0.79 -20.42
C HIS A 293 -16.73 -0.35 -21.62
N ILE A 294 -17.03 -0.86 -22.81
CA ILE A 294 -16.34 -0.50 -24.06
C ILE A 294 -16.60 0.96 -24.41
N LEU A 295 -17.86 1.40 -24.42
CA LEU A 295 -18.22 2.80 -24.71
C LEU A 295 -17.53 3.79 -23.80
N LYS A 296 -17.47 3.50 -22.49
CA LYS A 296 -16.74 4.34 -21.52
C LYS A 296 -15.23 4.36 -21.77
N SER A 297 -14.67 3.26 -22.26
CA SER A 297 -13.26 3.19 -22.64
C SER A 297 -12.98 4.05 -23.86
N ASP A 298 -13.84 3.99 -24.88
CA ASP A 298 -13.70 4.78 -26.11
C ASP A 298 -13.85 6.28 -25.84
N GLU A 299 -14.86 6.68 -25.05
CA GLU A 299 -15.05 8.06 -24.60
C GLU A 299 -13.81 8.60 -23.87
N ALA A 300 -13.21 7.79 -22.98
CA ALA A 300 -11.98 8.18 -22.28
C ALA A 300 -10.78 8.35 -23.23
N GLN A 301 -10.68 7.50 -24.26
CA GLN A 301 -9.64 7.64 -25.29
C GLN A 301 -9.84 8.91 -26.13
N ASP A 302 -11.07 9.25 -26.47
CA ASP A 302 -11.37 10.46 -27.25
C ASP A 302 -11.08 11.74 -26.45
N ILE A 303 -11.43 11.77 -25.16
CA ILE A 303 -11.03 12.86 -24.25
C ILE A 303 -9.51 13.00 -24.22
N MET A 304 -8.78 11.88 -24.08
CA MET A 304 -7.31 11.88 -24.04
C MET A 304 -6.70 12.41 -25.35
N ARG A 305 -7.25 12.03 -26.52
CA ARG A 305 -6.84 12.58 -27.82
C ARG A 305 -7.10 14.08 -27.89
N GLY A 306 -8.29 14.53 -27.49
CA GLY A 306 -8.67 15.94 -27.47
C GLY A 306 -7.76 16.80 -26.58
N ASP A 307 -7.45 16.32 -25.38
CA ASP A 307 -6.52 16.99 -24.47
C ASP A 307 -5.10 17.05 -25.05
N THR A 308 -4.65 15.97 -25.70
CA THR A 308 -3.34 15.95 -26.38
C THR A 308 -3.27 17.01 -27.48
N ILE A 309 -4.29 17.10 -28.32
CA ILE A 309 -4.37 18.12 -29.39
C ILE A 309 -4.34 19.52 -28.79
N ARG A 310 -5.13 19.78 -27.73
CA ARG A 310 -5.16 21.08 -27.05
C ARG A 310 -3.78 21.47 -26.52
N SER A 311 -3.03 20.51 -25.97
CA SER A 311 -1.69 20.76 -25.43
C SER A 311 -0.65 21.14 -26.49
N GLN A 312 -0.88 20.76 -27.75
CA GLN A 312 0.02 21.02 -28.87
C GLN A 312 -0.30 22.31 -29.63
N MET A 313 -1.38 23.01 -29.27
CA MET A 313 -1.74 24.27 -29.92
C MET A 313 -0.70 25.37 -29.63
N PRO A 314 -0.38 26.24 -30.61
CA PRO A 314 0.53 27.37 -30.40
C PRO A 314 0.06 28.27 -29.26
N GLY A 315 0.92 28.54 -28.28
CA GLY A 315 0.57 29.35 -27.11
C GLY A 315 -0.17 28.61 -25.98
N SER A 316 -0.30 27.28 -26.06
CA SER A 316 -0.90 26.49 -24.98
C SER A 316 -0.13 26.63 -23.67
N SER A 317 -0.83 27.01 -22.59
CA SER A 317 -0.32 27.00 -21.21
C SER A 317 -0.44 25.62 -20.54
N VAL A 318 -0.99 24.63 -21.26
CA VAL A 318 -1.36 23.32 -20.72
C VAL A 318 -0.50 22.23 -21.35
N THR A 319 0.23 21.48 -20.52
CA THR A 319 0.93 20.25 -20.93
C THR A 319 0.15 19.03 -20.46
N VAL A 320 -0.10 18.08 -21.37
CA VAL A 320 -0.88 16.87 -21.07
C VAL A 320 0.04 15.65 -20.95
N PHE A 321 -0.16 14.87 -19.89
CA PHE A 321 0.51 13.60 -19.68
C PHE A 321 -0.54 12.50 -19.48
N ALA A 322 -0.56 11.51 -20.37
CA ALA A 322 -1.40 10.34 -20.22
C ALA A 322 -0.62 9.24 -19.46
N MET A 323 -1.24 8.65 -18.44
CA MET A 323 -0.66 7.55 -17.70
C MET A 323 -1.73 6.56 -17.24
N ASP A 324 -1.40 5.27 -17.30
CA ASP A 324 -2.25 4.21 -16.76
C ASP A 324 -2.10 4.16 -15.22
N LEU A 325 -3.11 4.69 -14.53
CA LEU A 325 -3.14 4.69 -13.06
C LEU A 325 -3.35 3.28 -12.49
N GLN A 326 -3.96 2.34 -13.21
CA GLN A 326 -4.14 0.97 -12.73
C GLN A 326 -2.83 0.19 -12.67
N GLN A 327 -1.82 0.57 -13.46
CA GLN A 327 -0.49 -0.03 -13.40
C GLN A 327 0.51 0.77 -12.55
N GLY A 328 0.28 2.08 -12.41
CA GLY A 328 1.25 3.00 -11.81
C GLY A 328 0.96 3.48 -10.40
N ALA A 329 -0.32 3.57 -9.99
CA ALA A 329 -0.72 4.29 -8.78
C ALA A 329 -1.08 3.36 -7.62
N PHE A 330 -0.18 2.44 -7.25
CA PHE A 330 -0.35 1.66 -6.02
C PHE A 330 0.44 2.32 -4.87
N CYS A 331 -0.27 2.69 -3.81
CA CYS A 331 0.33 2.85 -2.47
C CYS A 331 0.85 1.48 -2.02
N SER A 332 2.05 1.42 -1.42
CA SER A 332 2.47 0.22 -0.69
C SER A 332 1.45 -0.01 0.42
N HIS A 333 0.70 -1.13 0.38
CA HIS A 333 -0.16 -1.50 1.51
C HIS A 333 0.70 -1.49 2.79
N PRO A 334 0.23 -0.92 3.92
CA PRO A 334 0.95 -0.93 5.20
C PRO A 334 1.20 -2.34 5.76
N ASN A 335 0.74 -3.39 5.06
CA ASN A 335 1.15 -4.78 5.27
C ASN A 335 2.59 -5.05 4.80
N THR A 336 3.51 -4.10 5.00
CA THR A 336 4.94 -4.40 5.09
C THR A 336 5.11 -5.36 6.26
N LEU A 337 5.53 -6.59 5.93
CA LEU A 337 6.00 -7.58 6.87
C LEU A 337 7.29 -7.07 7.54
N THR A 338 7.18 -6.12 8.47
CA THR A 338 8.14 -6.01 9.56
C THR A 338 7.78 -7.12 10.55
N ASN A 339 8.78 -7.88 10.99
CA ASN A 339 8.64 -8.94 12.01
C ASN A 339 8.35 -8.36 13.41
N VAL A 340 7.72 -7.18 13.50
CA VAL A 340 7.39 -6.50 14.74
C VAL A 340 5.90 -6.15 14.67
N LEU A 341 5.09 -7.11 15.10
CA LEU A 341 3.68 -6.90 15.43
C LEU A 341 3.63 -6.06 16.71
N PHE A 342 3.31 -4.77 16.62
CA PHE A 342 2.57 -4.15 17.70
C PHE A 342 1.12 -4.56 17.53
N LYS A 343 0.75 -5.65 18.22
CA LYS A 343 -0.66 -5.96 18.44
C LYS A 343 -1.14 -4.97 19.51
N ALA A 344 -1.43 -3.74 19.10
CA ALA A 344 -2.30 -2.90 19.90
C ALA A 344 -3.64 -3.64 19.95
N ALA A 345 -4.05 -4.03 21.15
CA ALA A 345 -5.36 -4.63 21.35
C ALA A 345 -6.40 -3.66 20.81
N PHE A 346 -7.04 -4.02 19.69
CA PHE A 346 -8.39 -3.56 19.43
C PHE A 346 -9.27 -4.25 20.46
N LEU A 347 -9.39 -3.62 21.62
CA LEU A 347 -10.54 -3.76 22.49
C LEU A 347 -11.31 -2.44 22.38
N LEU A 348 -12.08 -2.33 21.31
CA LEU A 348 -13.53 -2.12 21.29
C LEU A 348 -14.01 -2.10 19.84
#